data_AF-A0A3P3U761-F1
#
_entry.id   AF-A0A3P3U761-F1
#
_cell.length_a   1.000
_cell.length_b   1.000
_cell.length_c   1.000
_cell.angle_alpha   90.00
_cell.angle_beta   90.00
_cell.angle_gamma   90.00
#
_symmetry.space_group_name_H-M   'P 1'
#
loop_
_entity.id
_entity.type
_entity.pdbx_description
1 polymer ?
#
loop_
_entity_poly.entity_id
_entity_poly.type
_entity_poly.pdbx_seq_one_letter_code
_entity_poly.pdbx_strand_id
1 'polypeptide(L)'
;MAFSEKVKLEAKKKACFRCVICQKPFVEIHHIIPQADGGSDTIDNAAPLCASCHDLFGGNPEKRKQIREMRDHWFDMMEKRLNGEVNVLDPITENPLNINMLKEKGIAIYHLVYEHEDFEATATILMKLLQKVQKDSPNQKRYLYIDIEGHKNNSGGYDHDMFELQKDFALGFLLQFFTRIHTPLISVENNKLQRNDVPEEFEIYSNEKELMNKLKKESREKHFEVYPPEVE
;
A
#
# COMPACT_ATOMS: atom_id res chain seq x y z
N MET A 1 -7.39 -22.43 16.50
CA MET A 1 -6.18 -22.30 17.34
C MET A 1 -5.01 -21.97 16.42
N ALA A 2 -4.11 -21.06 16.77
CA ALA A 2 -3.04 -20.67 15.84
C ALA A 2 -1.97 -21.77 15.65
N PHE A 3 -1.19 -21.70 14.55
CA PHE A 3 0.04 -22.49 14.39
C PHE A 3 0.92 -22.41 15.64
N SER A 4 1.64 -23.48 15.96
CA SER A 4 2.69 -23.43 17.00
C SER A 4 3.82 -22.48 16.60
N GLU A 5 4.48 -21.86 17.58
CA GLU A 5 5.63 -20.98 17.33
C GLU A 5 6.77 -21.69 16.57
N LYS A 6 6.93 -23.01 16.77
CA LYS A 6 7.88 -23.82 16.03
C LYS A 6 7.57 -23.84 14.53
N VAL A 7 6.32 -24.12 14.16
CA VAL A 7 5.88 -24.15 12.75
C VAL A 7 5.97 -22.76 12.13
N LYS A 8 5.59 -21.72 12.88
CA LYS A 8 5.71 -20.34 12.39
C LYS A 8 7.15 -19.97 12.06
N LEU A 9 8.08 -20.27 12.97
CA LEU A 9 9.50 -19.99 12.77
C LEU A 9 10.09 -20.82 11.62
N GLU A 10 9.71 -22.09 11.49
CA GLU A 10 10.13 -22.95 10.37
C GLU A 10 9.70 -22.36 9.03
N ALA A 11 8.42 -21.99 8.89
CA ALA A 11 7.88 -21.40 7.68
C ALA A 11 8.60 -20.08 7.32
N LYS A 12 8.83 -19.20 8.32
CA LYS A 12 9.58 -17.95 8.12
C LYS A 12 10.99 -18.21 7.63
N LYS A 13 11.71 -19.18 8.22
CA LYS A 13 13.09 -19.51 7.82
C LYS A 13 13.14 -20.07 6.40
N LYS A 14 12.25 -20.99 6.02
CA LYS A 14 12.18 -21.54 4.65
C LYS A 14 11.95 -20.45 3.60
N ALA A 15 11.21 -19.40 3.94
CA ALA A 15 10.97 -18.27 3.05
C ALA A 15 12.01 -17.14 3.14
N CYS A 16 13.10 -17.30 3.91
CA CYS A 16 14.05 -16.23 4.20
C CYS A 16 13.36 -14.97 4.78
N PHE A 17 12.31 -15.16 5.61
CA PHE A 17 11.48 -14.10 6.19
C PHE A 17 10.79 -13.19 5.15
N ARG A 18 10.59 -13.69 3.92
CA ARG A 18 9.93 -12.98 2.82
C ARG A 18 8.57 -13.57 2.49
N CYS A 19 7.70 -12.74 1.92
CA CYS A 19 6.41 -13.14 1.39
C CYS A 19 6.59 -14.09 0.21
N VAL A 20 5.92 -15.23 0.22
CA VAL A 20 6.05 -16.21 -0.88
C VAL A 20 5.41 -15.77 -2.20
N ILE A 21 4.66 -14.66 -2.19
CA ILE A 21 4.02 -14.10 -3.38
C ILE A 21 4.86 -12.96 -3.96
N CYS A 22 5.12 -11.92 -3.16
CA CYS A 22 5.75 -10.67 -3.62
C CYS A 22 7.16 -10.44 -3.09
N GLN A 23 7.67 -11.33 -2.23
CA GLN A 23 9.03 -11.29 -1.67
C GLN A 23 9.33 -10.09 -0.74
N LYS A 24 8.29 -9.33 -0.34
CA LYS A 24 8.38 -8.31 0.72
C LYS A 24 8.75 -8.91 2.09
N PRO A 25 9.52 -8.20 2.94
CA PRO A 25 9.83 -8.63 4.29
C PRO A 25 8.60 -8.47 5.23
N PHE A 26 8.77 -8.86 6.50
CA PHE A 26 7.77 -8.78 7.56
C PHE A 26 6.47 -9.55 7.26
N VAL A 27 6.54 -10.86 7.52
CA VAL A 27 5.47 -11.80 7.17
C VAL A 27 4.77 -12.41 8.39
N GLU A 28 3.48 -12.64 8.21
CA GLU A 28 2.65 -13.50 9.05
C GLU A 28 2.41 -14.84 8.37
N ILE A 29 2.03 -15.85 9.17
CA ILE A 29 1.85 -17.21 8.65
C ILE A 29 0.37 -17.45 8.39
N HIS A 30 0.07 -17.55 7.10
CA HIS A 30 -1.25 -17.82 6.58
C HIS A 30 -1.53 -19.33 6.52
N HIS A 31 -2.74 -19.73 6.89
CA HIS A 31 -3.27 -21.07 6.64
C HIS A 31 -3.82 -21.17 5.22
N ILE A 32 -3.13 -21.86 4.30
CA ILE A 32 -3.60 -22.03 2.91
C ILE A 32 -5.02 -22.59 2.87
N ILE A 33 -5.28 -23.63 3.67
CA ILE A 33 -6.63 -24.10 3.98
C ILE A 33 -6.94 -23.62 5.40
N PRO A 34 -7.95 -22.76 5.61
CA PRO A 34 -8.35 -22.32 6.94
C PRO A 34 -8.75 -23.49 7.83
N GLN A 35 -8.56 -23.36 9.13
CA GLN A 35 -8.96 -24.41 10.09
C GLN A 35 -10.46 -24.68 10.07
N ALA A 36 -11.28 -23.67 9.81
CA ALA A 36 -12.73 -23.82 9.65
C ALA A 36 -13.10 -24.80 8.51
N ASP A 37 -12.20 -24.95 7.53
CA ASP A 37 -12.35 -25.86 6.39
C ASP A 37 -11.54 -27.17 6.58
N GLY A 38 -11.10 -27.47 7.80
CA GLY A 38 -10.31 -28.67 8.11
C GLY A 38 -8.81 -28.56 7.80
N GLY A 39 -8.29 -27.34 7.64
CA GLY A 39 -6.86 -27.11 7.44
C GLY A 39 -6.00 -27.53 8.62
N SER A 40 -4.88 -28.21 8.35
CA SER A 40 -3.94 -28.66 9.37
C SER A 40 -3.01 -27.54 9.86
N ASP A 41 -2.52 -27.66 11.09
CA ASP A 41 -1.51 -26.75 11.66
C ASP A 41 -0.07 -27.22 11.37
N THR A 42 0.17 -27.69 10.14
CA THR A 42 1.45 -28.23 9.69
C THR A 42 2.15 -27.28 8.72
N ILE A 43 3.46 -27.49 8.52
CA ILE A 43 4.25 -26.69 7.57
C ILE A 43 3.67 -26.73 6.15
N ASP A 44 3.07 -27.86 5.75
CA ASP A 44 2.46 -28.05 4.43
C ASP A 44 1.22 -27.19 4.19
N ASN A 45 0.65 -26.60 5.24
CA ASN A 45 -0.49 -25.68 5.17
C ASN A 45 -0.10 -24.24 5.53
N ALA A 46 1.17 -23.99 5.89
CA ALA A 46 1.67 -22.68 6.26
C ALA A 46 2.24 -21.94 5.03
N ALA A 47 1.82 -20.69 4.82
CA ALA A 47 2.37 -19.80 3.81
C ALA A 47 2.76 -18.45 4.44
N PRO A 48 4.05 -18.07 4.45
CA PRO A 48 4.47 -16.74 4.89
C PRO A 48 4.01 -15.65 3.91
N LEU A 49 3.14 -14.75 4.35
CA LEU A 49 2.60 -13.65 3.54
C LEU A 49 2.81 -12.31 4.24
N CYS A 50 3.09 -11.25 3.48
CA CYS A 50 2.99 -9.88 4.00
C CYS A 50 1.52 -9.48 4.15
N ALA A 51 1.21 -8.45 4.93
CA ALA A 51 -0.17 -8.00 5.18
C ALA A 51 -1.00 -7.83 3.90
N SER A 52 -0.45 -7.12 2.88
CA SER A 52 -1.12 -6.93 1.58
C SER A 52 -1.47 -8.26 0.88
N CYS A 53 -0.50 -9.18 0.78
CA CYS A 53 -0.75 -10.47 0.13
C CYS A 53 -1.66 -11.38 0.97
N HIS A 54 -1.59 -11.28 2.29
CA HIS A 54 -2.46 -12.00 3.20
C HIS A 54 -3.93 -11.62 2.96
N ASP A 55 -4.21 -10.32 2.85
CA ASP A 55 -5.57 -9.81 2.59
C ASP A 55 -6.03 -10.10 1.16
N LEU A 56 -5.11 -10.03 0.18
CA LEU A 56 -5.38 -10.29 -1.23
C LEU A 56 -5.76 -11.74 -1.54
N PHE A 57 -4.96 -12.67 -1.01
CA PHE A 57 -4.97 -14.06 -1.44
C PHE A 57 -5.51 -14.99 -0.36
N GLY A 58 -5.27 -14.68 0.92
CA GLY A 58 -5.44 -15.65 2.00
C GLY A 58 -6.89 -16.08 2.24
N GLY A 59 -7.84 -15.18 2.08
CA GLY A 59 -9.26 -15.50 2.25
C GLY A 59 -9.91 -16.22 1.06
N ASN A 60 -9.22 -16.37 -0.09
CA ASN A 60 -9.84 -16.80 -1.33
C ASN A 60 -9.64 -18.31 -1.60
N PRO A 61 -10.70 -19.16 -1.54
CA PRO A 61 -10.59 -20.59 -1.79
C PRO A 61 -10.05 -20.96 -3.17
N GLU A 62 -10.33 -20.17 -4.20
CA GLU A 62 -9.87 -20.42 -5.58
C GLU A 62 -8.35 -20.23 -5.73
N LYS A 63 -7.75 -19.44 -4.84
CA LYS A 63 -6.33 -19.09 -4.88
C LYS A 63 -5.45 -20.04 -4.08
N ARG A 64 -6.02 -20.97 -3.32
CA ARG A 64 -5.26 -21.92 -2.46
C ARG A 64 -4.21 -22.71 -3.23
N LYS A 65 -4.56 -23.19 -4.43
CA LYS A 65 -3.62 -23.89 -5.31
C LYS A 65 -2.46 -22.99 -5.73
N GLN A 66 -2.77 -21.78 -6.18
CA GLN A 66 -1.77 -20.79 -6.60
C GLN A 66 -0.83 -20.41 -5.43
N ILE A 67 -1.37 -20.14 -4.24
CA ILE A 67 -0.55 -19.82 -3.05
C ILE A 67 0.40 -20.97 -2.74
N ARG A 68 -0.07 -22.22 -2.80
CA ARG A 68 0.74 -23.41 -2.57
C ARG A 68 1.88 -23.52 -3.59
N GLU A 69 1.57 -23.37 -4.88
CA GLU A 69 2.58 -23.44 -5.95
C GLU A 69 3.63 -22.34 -5.82
N MET A 70 3.22 -21.10 -5.53
CA MET A 70 4.14 -19.98 -5.31
C MET A 70 5.01 -20.19 -4.07
N ARG A 71 4.43 -20.71 -2.98
CA ARG A 71 5.18 -21.09 -1.77
C ARG A 71 6.22 -22.15 -2.06
N ASP A 72 5.81 -23.24 -2.70
CA ASP A 72 6.70 -24.39 -2.94
C ASP A 72 7.85 -23.98 -3.86
N HIS A 73 7.57 -23.18 -4.89
CA HIS A 73 8.61 -22.60 -5.74
C HIS A 73 9.57 -21.68 -4.97
N TRP A 74 9.04 -20.80 -4.10
CA TRP A 74 9.89 -19.91 -3.31
C TRP A 74 10.77 -20.67 -2.32
N PHE A 75 10.24 -21.71 -1.68
CA PHE A 75 11.01 -22.56 -0.77
C PHE A 75 12.16 -23.26 -1.51
N ASP A 76 11.90 -23.83 -2.69
CA ASP A 76 12.92 -24.44 -3.55
C ASP A 76 14.01 -23.42 -3.96
N MET A 77 13.62 -22.21 -4.36
CA MET A 77 14.58 -21.15 -4.69
C MET A 77 15.47 -20.77 -3.50
N MET A 78 14.90 -20.65 -2.29
CA MET A 78 15.66 -20.31 -1.09
C MET A 78 16.55 -21.45 -0.62
N GLU A 79 16.12 -22.70 -0.79
CA GLU A 79 16.94 -23.89 -0.52
C GLU A 79 18.16 -23.94 -1.45
N LYS A 80 17.96 -23.73 -2.77
CA LYS A 80 19.06 -23.61 -3.75
C LYS A 80 20.04 -22.50 -3.39
N ARG A 81 19.53 -21.37 -2.92
CA ARG A 81 20.36 -20.26 -2.44
C ARG A 81 21.16 -20.62 -1.20
N LEU A 82 20.56 -21.31 -0.23
CA LEU A 82 21.27 -21.82 0.95
C LEU A 82 22.34 -22.85 0.60
N ASN A 83 22.10 -23.67 -0.42
CA ASN A 83 23.04 -24.68 -0.91
C ASN A 83 24.17 -24.10 -1.79
N GLY A 84 24.15 -22.80 -2.07
CA GLY A 84 25.15 -22.11 -2.88
C GLY A 84 24.97 -22.29 -4.40
N GLU A 85 23.86 -22.88 -4.85
CA GLU A 85 23.51 -22.94 -6.28
C GLU A 85 23.09 -21.57 -6.83
N VAL A 86 22.61 -20.69 -5.95
CA VAL A 86 22.36 -19.27 -6.23
C VAL A 86 23.26 -18.44 -5.33
N ASN A 87 23.79 -17.34 -5.85
CA ASN A 87 24.65 -16.46 -5.07
C ASN A 87 23.91 -15.89 -3.86
N VAL A 88 24.43 -16.17 -2.66
CA VAL A 88 23.85 -15.75 -1.38
C VAL A 88 23.94 -14.23 -1.20
N LEU A 89 24.90 -13.57 -1.86
CA LEU A 89 25.10 -12.13 -1.78
C LEU A 89 24.17 -11.35 -2.73
N ASP A 90 23.55 -12.01 -3.72
CA ASP A 90 22.64 -11.32 -4.63
C ASP A 90 21.40 -10.86 -3.86
N PRO A 91 21.02 -9.57 -3.89
CA PRO A 91 19.90 -9.08 -3.11
C PRO A 91 18.59 -9.76 -3.54
N ILE A 92 17.78 -10.22 -2.57
CA ILE A 92 16.39 -10.60 -2.84
C ILE A 92 15.63 -9.30 -3.13
N THR A 93 15.29 -9.09 -4.39
CA THR A 93 14.43 -8.00 -4.83
C THR A 93 12.96 -8.39 -4.66
N GLU A 94 12.08 -7.41 -4.48
CA GLU A 94 10.65 -7.67 -4.49
C GLU A 94 10.21 -8.09 -5.88
N ASN A 95 9.24 -9.00 -6.01
CA ASN A 95 8.79 -9.45 -7.32
C ASN A 95 7.83 -8.41 -7.93
N PRO A 96 8.25 -7.64 -8.96
CA PRO A 96 7.47 -6.53 -9.49
C PRO A 96 6.15 -6.97 -10.13
N LEU A 97 6.05 -8.24 -10.55
CA LEU A 97 4.84 -8.81 -11.15
C LEU A 97 3.79 -9.20 -10.12
N ASN A 98 4.19 -9.39 -8.86
CA ASN A 98 3.33 -9.93 -7.80
C ASN A 98 3.11 -8.97 -6.62
N ILE A 99 3.67 -7.76 -6.67
CA ILE A 99 3.31 -6.69 -5.73
C ILE A 99 1.90 -6.19 -6.11
N ASN A 100 0.98 -6.10 -5.14
CA ASN A 100 -0.28 -5.34 -5.25
C ASN A 100 -1.06 -5.49 -6.58
N MET A 101 -1.28 -6.72 -7.08
CA MET A 101 -2.05 -6.91 -8.32
C MET A 101 -3.44 -6.24 -8.21
N LEU A 102 -3.68 -5.23 -9.06
CA LEU A 102 -4.93 -4.50 -9.09
C LEU A 102 -5.99 -5.28 -9.88
N LYS A 103 -7.21 -5.31 -9.37
CA LYS A 103 -8.38 -5.87 -10.09
C LYS A 103 -8.64 -5.08 -11.37
N GLU A 104 -9.17 -5.73 -12.41
CA GLU A 104 -9.41 -5.09 -13.71
C GLU A 104 -10.40 -3.92 -13.64
N LYS A 105 -11.49 -4.06 -12.89
CA LYS A 105 -12.48 -3.01 -12.68
C LYS A 105 -11.92 -1.93 -11.76
N GLY A 106 -12.09 -0.66 -12.11
CA GLY A 106 -11.70 0.48 -11.29
C GLY A 106 -12.82 1.05 -10.41
N ILE A 107 -12.44 1.83 -9.41
CA ILE A 107 -13.30 2.72 -8.64
C ILE A 107 -12.95 4.16 -9.01
N ALA A 108 -13.99 4.93 -9.37
CA ALA A 108 -13.88 6.37 -9.52
C ALA A 108 -14.17 7.04 -8.17
N ILE A 109 -13.26 7.89 -7.73
CA ILE A 109 -13.44 8.82 -6.62
C ILE A 109 -13.62 10.19 -7.24
N TYR A 110 -14.76 10.83 -6.97
CA TYR A 110 -15.09 12.15 -7.50
C TYR A 110 -15.29 13.12 -6.35
N HIS A 111 -14.66 14.30 -6.42
CA HIS A 111 -14.90 15.40 -5.51
C HIS A 111 -15.01 16.71 -6.29
N LEU A 112 -16.07 17.47 -6.02
CA LEU A 112 -16.24 18.84 -6.47
C LEU A 112 -15.88 19.75 -5.30
N VAL A 113 -14.82 20.53 -5.45
CA VAL A 113 -14.40 21.53 -4.47
C VAL A 113 -15.32 22.74 -4.60
N TYR A 114 -16.09 23.02 -3.55
CA TYR A 114 -16.96 24.18 -3.47
C TYR A 114 -16.21 25.42 -2.99
N GLU A 115 -16.71 26.62 -3.30
CA GLU A 115 -16.08 27.91 -2.95
C GLU A 115 -15.79 28.15 -1.46
N HIS A 116 -16.44 27.40 -0.57
CA HIS A 116 -16.27 27.51 0.88
C HIS A 116 -15.25 26.50 1.44
N GLU A 117 -14.72 25.61 0.60
CA GLU A 117 -13.68 24.67 0.99
C GLU A 117 -12.30 25.31 0.77
N ASP A 118 -11.49 25.34 1.82
CA ASP A 118 -10.08 25.68 1.70
C ASP A 118 -9.25 24.43 1.37
N PHE A 119 -7.92 24.63 1.29
CA PHE A 119 -6.98 23.53 1.09
C PHE A 119 -7.14 22.42 2.13
N GLU A 120 -7.19 22.77 3.42
CA GLU A 120 -7.17 21.80 4.53
C GLU A 120 -8.45 20.96 4.55
N ALA A 121 -9.59 21.61 4.37
CA ALA A 121 -10.89 20.96 4.26
C ALA A 121 -10.90 19.95 3.11
N THR A 122 -10.47 20.39 1.92
CA THR A 122 -10.46 19.56 0.72
C THR A 122 -9.49 18.39 0.84
N ALA A 123 -8.26 18.64 1.30
CA ALA A 123 -7.24 17.61 1.51
C ALA A 123 -7.72 16.53 2.48
N THR A 124 -8.39 16.94 3.56
CA THR A 124 -8.99 16.03 4.54
C THR A 124 -10.11 15.18 3.93
N ILE A 125 -10.97 15.76 3.09
CA ILE A 125 -12.04 15.04 2.40
C ILE A 125 -11.44 13.99 1.45
N LEU A 126 -10.46 14.37 0.63
CA LEU A 126 -9.80 13.47 -0.31
C LEU A 126 -9.14 12.29 0.41
N MET A 127 -8.47 12.54 1.54
CA MET A 127 -7.88 11.48 2.35
C MET A 127 -8.91 10.52 2.93
N LYS A 128 -10.03 11.04 3.46
CA LYS A 128 -11.12 10.21 3.98
C LYS A 128 -11.75 9.34 2.89
N LEU A 129 -11.93 9.90 1.68
CA LEU A 129 -12.44 9.15 0.53
C LEU A 129 -11.47 8.03 0.13
N LEU A 130 -10.17 8.33 0.05
CA LEU A 130 -9.13 7.34 -0.24
C LEU A 130 -9.10 6.22 0.81
N GLN A 131 -9.09 6.57 2.10
CA GLN A 131 -9.10 5.61 3.22
C GLN A 131 -10.34 4.70 3.18
N LYS A 132 -11.51 5.29 2.91
CA LYS A 132 -12.75 4.52 2.76
C LYS A 132 -12.67 3.54 1.60
N VAL A 133 -12.21 3.98 0.42
CA VAL A 133 -12.08 3.10 -0.74
C VAL A 133 -11.01 2.03 -0.52
N GLN A 134 -9.92 2.33 0.18
CA GLN A 134 -8.92 1.33 0.57
C GLN A 134 -9.54 0.27 1.50
N LYS A 135 -10.33 0.68 2.49
CA LYS A 135 -11.00 -0.25 3.40
C LYS A 135 -12.03 -1.13 2.69
N ASP A 136 -12.86 -0.52 1.85
CA ASP A 136 -13.97 -1.21 1.19
C ASP A 136 -13.49 -2.02 -0.03
N SER A 137 -12.38 -1.62 -0.66
CA SER A 137 -11.89 -2.15 -1.93
C SER A 137 -10.36 -2.00 -2.08
N PRO A 138 -9.58 -2.74 -1.29
CA PRO A 138 -8.15 -2.50 -1.08
C PRO A 138 -7.29 -2.63 -2.35
N ASN A 139 -7.69 -3.45 -3.31
CA ASN A 139 -6.87 -3.77 -4.49
C ASN A 139 -7.56 -3.43 -5.80
N GLN A 140 -8.54 -2.53 -5.73
CA GLN A 140 -9.19 -2.04 -6.92
C GLN A 140 -8.43 -0.83 -7.44
N LYS A 141 -8.26 -0.72 -8.77
CA LYS A 141 -7.68 0.48 -9.39
C LYS A 141 -8.49 1.70 -8.96
N ARG A 142 -7.82 2.77 -8.54
CA ARG A 142 -8.46 4.01 -8.12
C ARG A 142 -8.19 5.10 -9.13
N TYR A 143 -9.23 5.82 -9.49
CA TYR A 143 -9.18 6.97 -10.39
C TYR A 143 -9.75 8.16 -9.63
N LEU A 144 -8.94 9.20 -9.42
CA LEU A 144 -9.39 10.43 -8.76
C LEU A 144 -9.81 11.45 -9.81
N TYR A 145 -10.95 12.07 -9.61
CA TYR A 145 -11.47 13.18 -10.39
C TYR A 145 -11.77 14.33 -9.44
N ILE A 146 -11.10 15.45 -9.66
CA ILE A 146 -11.31 16.69 -8.93
C ILE A 146 -11.89 17.71 -9.90
N ASP A 147 -13.01 18.31 -9.55
CA ASP A 147 -13.50 19.55 -10.16
C ASP A 147 -13.42 20.66 -9.12
N ILE A 148 -13.26 21.91 -9.57
CA ILE A 148 -13.13 23.07 -8.67
C ILE A 148 -14.08 24.15 -9.14
N GLU A 149 -15.04 24.50 -8.28
CA GLU A 149 -15.97 25.61 -8.46
C GLU A 149 -15.36 26.88 -7.87
N GLY A 150 -15.26 27.94 -8.68
CA GLY A 150 -14.67 29.20 -8.24
C GLY A 150 -13.15 29.11 -8.02
N HIS A 151 -12.69 29.59 -6.86
CA HIS A 151 -11.27 29.65 -6.46
C HIS A 151 -10.36 30.28 -7.51
N LYS A 152 -10.73 31.47 -7.98
CA LYS A 152 -9.99 32.19 -9.01
C LYS A 152 -9.24 33.38 -8.42
N ASN A 153 -8.00 33.56 -8.86
CA ASN A 153 -7.23 34.78 -8.64
C ASN A 153 -7.63 35.88 -9.64
N ASN A 154 -7.15 37.10 -9.42
CA ASN A 154 -7.45 38.27 -10.27
C ASN A 154 -7.00 38.11 -11.74
N SER A 155 -6.08 37.19 -12.02
CA SER A 155 -5.60 36.87 -13.37
C SER A 155 -6.43 35.78 -14.06
N GLY A 156 -7.50 35.29 -13.41
CA GLY A 156 -8.37 34.22 -13.92
C GLY A 156 -7.81 32.80 -13.75
N GLY A 157 -6.61 32.65 -13.16
CA GLY A 157 -6.05 31.36 -12.75
C GLY A 157 -6.64 30.88 -11.43
N TYR A 158 -6.28 29.67 -10.99
CA TYR A 158 -6.65 29.22 -9.64
C TYR A 158 -5.92 30.04 -8.57
N ASP A 159 -6.55 30.24 -7.41
CA ASP A 159 -5.88 30.82 -6.24
C ASP A 159 -4.73 29.92 -5.74
N HIS A 160 -3.98 30.40 -4.74
CA HIS A 160 -2.80 29.70 -4.24
C HIS A 160 -3.15 28.31 -3.71
N ASP A 161 -4.19 28.23 -2.86
CA ASP A 161 -4.66 27.01 -2.23
C ASP A 161 -5.07 25.96 -3.26
N MET A 162 -5.87 26.32 -4.27
CA MET A 162 -6.32 25.37 -5.28
C MET A 162 -5.24 25.02 -6.30
N PHE A 163 -4.23 25.87 -6.46
CA PHE A 163 -3.04 25.50 -7.22
C PHE A 163 -2.18 24.48 -6.46
N GLU A 164 -1.93 24.71 -5.16
CA GLU A 164 -1.20 23.79 -4.28
C GLU A 164 -1.93 22.43 -4.16
N LEU A 165 -3.25 22.45 -3.96
CA LEU A 165 -4.07 21.26 -3.89
C LEU A 165 -3.90 20.39 -5.14
N GLN A 166 -3.94 20.99 -6.33
CA GLN A 166 -3.84 20.26 -7.59
C GLN A 166 -2.42 19.78 -7.87
N LYS A 167 -1.39 20.56 -7.57
CA LYS A 167 0.00 20.25 -7.92
C LYS A 167 0.69 19.44 -6.83
N ASP A 168 0.82 20.01 -5.65
CA ASP A 168 1.70 19.48 -4.61
C ASP A 168 0.99 18.38 -3.82
N PHE A 169 -0.29 18.57 -3.49
CA PHE A 169 -1.04 17.56 -2.76
C PHE A 169 -1.55 16.42 -3.67
N ALA A 170 -2.33 16.72 -4.72
CA ALA A 170 -2.90 15.68 -5.56
C ALA A 170 -1.84 14.92 -6.35
N LEU A 171 -0.94 15.61 -7.05
CA LEU A 171 0.10 14.93 -7.85
C LEU A 171 1.33 14.57 -7.03
N GLY A 172 1.80 15.45 -6.14
CA GLY A 172 3.00 15.20 -5.34
C GLY A 172 2.81 14.16 -4.23
N PHE A 173 1.65 14.17 -3.56
CA PHE A 173 1.39 13.26 -2.44
C PHE A 173 0.42 12.13 -2.77
N LEU A 174 -0.77 12.43 -3.32
CA LEU A 174 -1.82 11.43 -3.52
C LEU A 174 -1.54 10.46 -4.67
N LEU A 175 -0.84 10.89 -5.73
CA LEU A 175 -0.66 10.10 -6.97
C LEU A 175 -0.20 8.66 -6.71
N GLN A 176 0.67 8.45 -5.72
CA GLN A 176 1.16 7.11 -5.34
C GLN A 176 0.03 6.13 -4.96
N PHE A 177 -1.10 6.61 -4.46
CA PHE A 177 -2.26 5.82 -4.03
C PHE A 177 -3.35 5.67 -5.10
N PHE A 178 -3.15 6.29 -6.27
CA PHE A 178 -4.07 6.25 -7.40
C PHE A 178 -3.40 5.63 -8.63
N THR A 179 -4.22 5.06 -9.51
CA THR A 179 -3.77 4.65 -10.86
C THR A 179 -3.68 5.88 -11.77
N ARG A 180 -4.61 6.82 -11.63
CA ARG A 180 -4.63 8.07 -12.40
C ARG A 180 -5.38 9.14 -11.62
N ILE A 181 -4.92 10.38 -11.74
CA ILE A 181 -5.56 11.56 -11.18
C ILE A 181 -5.92 12.52 -12.30
N HIS A 182 -7.14 13.04 -12.26
CA HIS A 182 -7.66 14.07 -13.13
C HIS A 182 -7.98 15.31 -12.30
N THR A 183 -7.32 16.42 -12.62
CA THR A 183 -7.61 17.75 -12.07
C THR A 183 -7.91 18.72 -13.20
N PRO A 184 -8.50 19.90 -12.92
CA PRO A 184 -8.75 20.91 -13.95
C PRO A 184 -7.48 21.36 -14.69
N LEU A 185 -6.32 21.37 -14.01
CA LEU A 185 -5.05 21.73 -14.62
C LEU A 185 -4.45 20.62 -15.49
N ILE A 186 -4.57 19.35 -15.09
CA ILE A 186 -3.90 18.25 -15.78
C ILE A 186 -4.49 16.88 -15.43
N SER A 187 -4.30 15.92 -16.33
CA SER A 187 -4.54 14.50 -16.06
C SER A 187 -3.21 13.74 -16.08
N VAL A 188 -2.91 13.00 -15.01
CA VAL A 188 -1.63 12.29 -14.85
C VAL A 188 -1.88 10.84 -14.47
N GLU A 189 -1.27 9.94 -15.23
CA GLU A 189 -1.22 8.51 -14.92
C GLU A 189 -0.02 8.21 -14.01
N ASN A 190 -0.24 7.37 -13.00
CA ASN A 190 0.83 6.94 -12.12
C ASN A 190 1.76 5.99 -12.89
N ASN A 191 3.03 6.37 -12.99
CA ASN A 191 4.07 5.56 -13.63
C ASN A 191 4.59 4.42 -12.75
N LYS A 192 4.22 4.42 -11.47
CA LYS A 192 4.44 3.35 -10.50
C LYS A 192 3.12 2.62 -10.23
N LEU A 193 3.22 1.43 -9.65
CA LEU A 193 2.04 0.70 -9.23
C LEU A 193 1.37 1.39 -8.03
N GLN A 194 0.04 1.46 -8.05
CA GLN A 194 -0.77 2.00 -6.96
C GLN A 194 -0.42 1.35 -5.61
N ARG A 195 -0.18 2.19 -4.61
CA ARG A 195 0.02 1.81 -3.21
C ARG A 195 -1.30 1.57 -2.50
N ASN A 196 -1.34 0.50 -1.70
CA ASN A 196 -2.50 0.11 -0.89
C ASN A 196 -2.23 0.23 0.61
N ASP A 197 -1.01 0.59 0.97
CA ASP A 197 -0.61 1.02 2.32
C ASP A 197 -0.99 2.49 2.54
N VAL A 198 -2.30 2.77 2.48
CA VAL A 198 -2.86 4.10 2.78
C VAL A 198 -2.78 4.32 4.30
N PRO A 199 -2.26 5.48 4.77
CA PRO A 199 -2.14 5.75 6.20
C PRO A 199 -3.52 5.88 6.87
N GLU A 200 -3.63 5.36 8.10
CA GLU A 200 -4.85 5.44 8.92
C GLU A 200 -5.07 6.85 9.50
N GLU A 201 -3.98 7.54 9.82
CA GLU A 201 -3.97 8.90 10.36
C GLU A 201 -3.42 9.87 9.31
N PHE A 202 -4.03 11.06 9.20
CA PHE A 202 -3.59 12.14 8.31
C PHE A 202 -3.77 13.47 9.03
N GLU A 203 -2.71 14.28 9.05
CA GLU A 203 -2.69 15.58 9.71
C GLU A 203 -1.87 16.56 8.89
N ILE A 204 -2.33 17.81 8.87
CA ILE A 204 -1.68 18.94 8.19
C ILE A 204 -1.12 19.86 9.25
N TYR A 205 0.07 20.42 9.00
CA TYR A 205 0.76 21.31 9.90
C TYR A 205 1.09 22.60 9.18
N SER A 206 0.86 23.74 9.84
CA SER A 206 1.09 25.07 9.25
C SER A 206 2.58 25.39 9.09
N ASN A 207 3.47 24.66 9.78
CA ASN A 207 4.92 24.84 9.67
C ASN A 207 5.70 23.59 10.13
N GLU A 208 6.95 23.50 9.66
CA GLU A 208 7.86 22.40 9.99
C GLU A 208 8.17 22.32 11.51
N LYS A 209 8.19 23.46 12.21
CA LYS A 209 8.48 23.49 13.65
C LYS A 209 7.40 22.74 14.46
N GLU A 210 6.14 22.89 14.09
CA GLU A 210 5.01 22.17 14.70
C GLU A 210 5.09 20.67 14.42
N LEU A 211 5.33 20.29 13.16
CA LEU A 211 5.56 18.89 12.77
C LEU A 211 6.69 18.27 13.59
N MET A 212 7.84 18.94 13.66
CA MET A 212 9.02 18.44 14.38
C MET A 212 8.79 18.36 15.89
N ASN A 213 7.99 19.25 16.47
CA ASN A 213 7.63 19.18 17.88
C ASN A 213 6.75 17.96 18.17
N LYS A 214 5.78 17.65 17.30
CA LYS A 214 4.93 16.47 17.43
C LYS A 214 5.72 15.17 17.22
N LEU A 215 6.53 15.09 16.16
CA LEU A 215 7.41 13.94 15.92
C LEU A 215 8.33 13.66 17.12
N LYS A 216 8.94 14.69 17.73
CA LYS A 216 9.79 14.54 18.93
C LYS A 216 9.02 14.05 20.17
N LYS A 217 7.75 14.42 20.29
CA LYS A 217 6.90 14.00 21.40
C LYS A 217 6.51 12.53 21.27
N GLU A 218 6.11 12.13 20.07
CA GLU A 218 5.57 10.80 19.79
C GLU A 218 6.65 9.76 19.47
N SER A 219 7.87 10.17 19.11
CA SER A 219 8.98 9.26 18.79
C SER A 219 9.42 8.38 19.97
N ARG A 220 8.95 8.71 21.18
CA ARG A 220 9.15 7.90 22.38
C ARG A 220 8.28 6.64 22.39
N GLU A 221 7.18 6.64 21.66
CA GLU A 221 6.15 5.58 21.66
C GLU A 221 5.95 4.95 20.28
N LYS A 222 6.20 5.70 19.20
CA LYS A 222 6.02 5.26 17.81
C LYS A 222 7.30 5.46 17.00
N HIS A 223 7.59 4.52 16.09
CA HIS A 223 8.64 4.70 15.08
C HIS A 223 8.05 5.39 13.86
N PHE A 224 8.73 6.40 13.34
CA PHE A 224 8.29 7.16 12.15
C PHE A 224 9.20 6.84 10.97
N GLU A 225 8.59 6.49 9.83
CA GLU A 225 9.27 6.55 8.54
C GLU A 225 9.00 7.91 7.91
N VAL A 226 10.05 8.70 7.74
CA VAL A 226 9.97 9.97 7.03
C VAL A 226 10.24 9.68 5.57
N TYR A 227 9.20 9.77 4.74
CA TYR A 227 9.36 9.74 3.30
C TYR A 227 9.88 11.12 2.86
N PRO A 228 11.07 11.22 2.26
CA PRO A 228 11.52 12.50 1.75
C PRO A 228 10.55 12.96 0.65
N PRO A 229 10.30 14.27 0.50
CA PRO A 229 9.83 14.77 -0.78
C PRO A 229 10.84 14.28 -1.82
N GLU A 230 10.39 13.66 -2.91
CA GLU A 230 11.30 13.32 -4.01
C GLU A 230 12.09 14.60 -4.34
N VAL A 231 13.39 14.58 -4.06
CA VAL A 231 14.29 15.70 -4.28
C VAL A 231 14.44 15.84 -5.79
N GLU A 232 14.15 17.05 -6.28
CA GLU A 232 14.33 17.62 -7.63
C GLU A 232 14.91 16.72 -8.74
#